data_AF-A0A563EYX1-F1
#
_entry.id   AF-A0A563EYX1-F1
#
_cell.length_a   1.000
_cell.length_b   1.000
_cell.length_c   1.000
_cell.angle_alpha   90.00
_cell.angle_beta   90.00
_cell.angle_gamma   90.00
#
_symmetry.space_group_name_H-M   'P 1'
#
loop_
_entity.id
_entity.type
_entity.pdbx_description
1 polymer ?
#
loop_
_entity_poly.entity_id
_entity_poly.type
_entity_poly.pdbx_seq_one_letter_code
_entity_poly.pdbx_strand_id
1 'polypeptide(L)'
;MPVLALALPLLLAGQTIEEQEWHLDALDVYSAHEISRGDGVVVAVIDSGVDASHPDLAGQVLPGTGFGTSTGSDGTKDTDGHGTGMAAIIAGKGTAGGVRGIAPRAKILPVASAEKEQFALDVVADSIHWATDHGARVINMSLGFTSSLTPSLVRAVNYAIEKDVVLVAATGNEGGAVSAPANIGGVIAVAGTNQASEPWKQSNVGSDTVLAAPAEGIVTASPTSVFATGYAEMDGTSAASAIVSGVAALVRGKYPAMSAPDVVNRLITTARDMGEPGRDKPTGFGMVDPVKALTADVPSVARNPLLPPPRASSSVPTTVPAPPVQAAAPVEGRVPFVLGTVLVVGLFSTLLVVVPASRSRRRHAPVAGAPPLPPDSFAPWPVAAVGEDALAAPMTYSAPPAVTAVEPAAEQEPVPAQEPSPESAADQSSQPSGPQASN
;
A
#
# COMPACT_ATOMS: atom_id res chain seq x y z
N MET A 1 -11.78 -15.91 -6.50
CA MET A 1 -12.67 -15.74 -7.70
C MET A 1 -12.21 -14.50 -8.44
N PRO A 2 -12.25 -14.41 -9.78
CA PRO A 2 -11.87 -13.15 -10.43
C PRO A 2 -12.78 -12.04 -9.90
N VAL A 3 -12.19 -10.89 -9.60
CA VAL A 3 -12.90 -9.61 -9.47
C VAL A 3 -13.80 -9.53 -10.70
N LEU A 4 -15.11 -9.64 -10.52
CA LEU A 4 -16.04 -9.57 -11.63
C LEU A 4 -16.15 -8.09 -12.01
N ALA A 5 -15.19 -7.61 -12.81
CA ALA A 5 -15.34 -6.34 -13.47
C ALA A 5 -16.47 -6.50 -14.49
N LEU A 6 -17.61 -5.90 -14.20
CA LEU A 6 -18.70 -5.82 -15.15
C LEU A 6 -18.53 -4.50 -15.93
N ALA A 7 -18.85 -4.54 -17.22
CA ALA A 7 -19.07 -3.30 -17.94
C ALA A 7 -20.17 -2.54 -17.20
N LEU A 8 -19.95 -1.26 -16.88
CA LEU A 8 -20.99 -0.44 -16.25
C LEU A 8 -22.28 -0.64 -17.04
N PRO A 9 -23.39 -1.08 -16.40
CA PRO A 9 -24.68 -1.01 -17.06
C PRO A 9 -24.84 0.45 -17.48
N LEU A 10 -25.20 0.63 -18.75
CA LEU A 10 -25.52 1.89 -19.43
C LEU A 10 -25.66 3.04 -18.44
N LEU A 11 -24.76 4.05 -18.49
CA LEU A 11 -24.80 5.27 -17.66
C LEU A 11 -26.22 5.52 -17.18
N LEU A 12 -26.47 5.62 -15.87
CA LEU A 12 -27.68 6.26 -15.38
C LEU A 12 -27.79 7.59 -16.13
N ALA A 13 -28.74 7.66 -17.07
CA ALA A 13 -28.67 8.63 -18.16
C ALA A 13 -28.57 10.05 -17.58
N GLY A 14 -27.40 10.69 -17.75
CA GLY A 14 -27.14 12.05 -17.30
C GLY A 14 -26.16 12.22 -16.13
N GLN A 15 -25.67 11.16 -15.48
CA GLN A 15 -24.62 11.26 -14.45
C GLN A 15 -23.22 11.06 -15.03
N THR A 16 -22.25 11.80 -14.50
CA THR A 16 -20.81 11.61 -14.76
C THR A 16 -20.30 10.31 -14.11
N ILE A 17 -19.06 9.91 -14.41
CA ILE A 17 -18.43 8.77 -13.73
C ILE A 17 -18.16 9.13 -12.26
N GLU A 18 -17.66 10.35 -12.02
CA GLU A 18 -17.39 10.88 -10.68
C GLU A 18 -18.62 10.83 -9.75
N GLU A 19 -19.82 11.13 -10.28
CA GLU A 19 -21.09 11.07 -9.52
C GLU A 19 -21.55 9.65 -9.18
N GLN A 20 -20.94 8.62 -9.77
CA GLN A 20 -21.24 7.21 -9.46
C GLN A 20 -20.27 6.63 -8.42
N GLU A 21 -19.23 7.37 -8.05
CA GLU A 21 -18.22 6.97 -7.07
C GLU A 21 -18.73 7.16 -5.63
N TRP A 22 -19.74 6.37 -5.23
CA TRP A 22 -20.37 6.44 -3.91
C TRP A 22 -19.37 6.42 -2.74
N HIS A 23 -18.23 5.75 -2.94
CA HIS A 23 -17.17 5.62 -1.95
C HIS A 23 -16.49 6.96 -1.62
N LEU A 24 -16.52 7.94 -2.52
CA LEU A 24 -16.01 9.29 -2.25
C LEU A 24 -16.87 10.02 -1.23
N ASP A 25 -18.19 9.89 -1.33
CA ASP A 25 -19.14 10.47 -0.37
C ASP A 25 -19.10 9.73 0.97
N ALA A 26 -19.07 8.39 0.94
CA ALA A 26 -19.04 7.57 2.17
C ALA A 26 -17.81 7.81 3.05
N LEU A 27 -16.71 8.28 2.44
CA LEU A 27 -15.43 8.57 3.10
C LEU A 27 -15.14 10.09 3.22
N ASP A 28 -16.08 10.94 2.82
CA ASP A 28 -15.94 12.41 2.84
C ASP A 28 -14.63 12.90 2.17
N VAL A 29 -14.34 12.33 0.99
CA VAL A 29 -13.07 12.54 0.27
C VAL A 29 -12.91 13.99 -0.20
N TYR A 30 -14.00 14.66 -0.57
CA TYR A 30 -13.95 16.06 -1.00
C TYR A 30 -13.49 16.98 0.13
N SER A 31 -13.98 16.78 1.36
CA SER A 31 -13.48 17.52 2.53
C SER A 31 -12.00 17.20 2.81
N ALA A 32 -11.58 15.95 2.63
CA ALA A 32 -10.17 15.58 2.73
C ALA A 32 -9.29 16.31 1.67
N HIS A 33 -9.80 16.49 0.45
CA HIS A 33 -9.12 17.19 -0.66
C HIS A 33 -8.95 18.69 -0.45
N GLU A 34 -9.71 19.30 0.47
CA GLU A 34 -9.48 20.68 0.91
C GLU A 34 -8.22 20.80 1.76
N ILE A 35 -7.80 19.71 2.41
CA ILE A 35 -6.66 19.67 3.33
C ILE A 35 -5.39 19.13 2.62
N SER A 36 -5.53 18.04 1.87
CA SER A 36 -4.43 17.41 1.13
C SER A 36 -4.95 16.68 -0.09
N ARG A 37 -4.16 16.63 -1.16
CA ARG A 37 -4.48 15.86 -2.37
C ARG A 37 -3.42 14.83 -2.71
N GLY A 38 -2.47 14.59 -1.80
CA GLY A 38 -1.37 13.64 -1.98
C GLY A 38 -0.17 14.19 -2.75
N ASP A 39 -0.03 15.51 -2.83
CA ASP A 39 1.08 16.17 -3.52
C ASP A 39 2.45 15.63 -3.07
N GLY A 40 3.32 15.31 -4.04
CA GLY A 40 4.69 14.86 -3.78
C GLY A 40 4.83 13.40 -3.31
N VAL A 41 3.74 12.65 -3.20
CA VAL A 41 3.78 11.24 -2.80
C VAL A 41 3.81 10.33 -4.02
N VAL A 42 4.74 9.37 -4.02
CA VAL A 42 4.77 8.27 -4.99
C VAL A 42 4.16 7.03 -4.35
N VAL A 43 3.14 6.48 -5.00
CA VAL A 43 2.47 5.23 -4.64
C VAL A 43 2.83 4.19 -5.68
N ALA A 44 3.52 3.12 -5.29
CA ALA A 44 3.74 2.00 -6.18
C ALA A 44 2.50 1.11 -6.24
N VAL A 45 2.15 0.65 -7.44
CA VAL A 45 1.03 -0.26 -7.69
C VAL A 45 1.63 -1.54 -8.26
N ILE A 46 1.75 -2.57 -7.42
CA ILE A 46 2.21 -3.91 -7.82
C ILE A 46 0.99 -4.69 -8.30
N ASP A 47 0.80 -4.76 -9.63
CA ASP A 47 -0.45 -5.23 -10.24
C ASP A 47 -0.25 -5.63 -11.71
N SER A 48 -1.31 -5.71 -12.53
CA SER A 48 -1.27 -6.11 -13.96
C SER A 48 -0.61 -5.10 -14.91
N GLY A 49 -0.15 -3.96 -14.40
CA GLY A 49 0.28 -2.78 -15.16
C GLY A 49 -0.74 -1.65 -15.05
N VAL A 50 -0.46 -0.50 -15.65
CA VAL A 50 -1.34 0.68 -15.61
C VAL A 50 -1.39 1.34 -16.98
N ASP A 51 -2.57 1.52 -17.57
CA ASP A 51 -2.70 2.31 -18.80
C ASP A 51 -2.44 3.80 -18.54
N ALA A 52 -1.19 4.22 -18.77
CA ALA A 52 -0.76 5.60 -18.61
C ALA A 52 -1.41 6.58 -19.60
N SER A 53 -2.06 6.07 -20.65
CA SER A 53 -2.77 6.88 -21.65
C SER A 53 -4.21 7.18 -21.27
N HIS A 54 -4.75 6.52 -20.23
CA HIS A 54 -6.10 6.79 -19.76
C HIS A 54 -6.25 8.27 -19.34
N PRO A 55 -7.28 9.00 -19.79
CA PRO A 55 -7.40 10.45 -19.54
C PRO A 55 -7.28 10.86 -18.07
N ASP A 56 -7.88 10.07 -17.17
CA ASP A 56 -7.85 10.30 -15.72
C ASP A 56 -6.49 10.06 -15.08
N LEU A 57 -5.63 9.27 -15.73
CA LEU A 57 -4.28 8.95 -15.24
C LEU A 57 -3.18 9.70 -16.00
N ALA A 58 -3.53 10.44 -17.06
CA ALA A 58 -2.57 11.14 -17.88
C ALA A 58 -1.68 12.08 -17.05
N GLY A 59 -0.38 11.84 -17.05
CA GLY A 59 0.60 12.60 -16.28
C GLY A 59 0.69 12.23 -14.80
N GLN A 60 -0.07 11.24 -14.31
CA GLN A 60 0.08 10.67 -12.95
C GLN A 60 0.99 9.45 -12.91
N VAL A 61 1.07 8.71 -14.01
CA VAL A 61 1.84 7.47 -14.10
C VAL A 61 3.29 7.77 -14.46
N LEU A 62 4.21 7.34 -13.61
CA LEU A 62 5.65 7.37 -13.83
C LEU A 62 6.09 6.17 -14.67
N PRO A 63 7.27 6.23 -15.33
CA PRO A 63 7.91 5.02 -15.84
C PRO A 63 8.23 4.08 -14.68
N GLY A 64 7.74 2.85 -14.77
CA GLY A 64 7.96 1.81 -13.77
C GLY A 64 8.77 0.66 -14.33
N THR A 65 8.39 -0.55 -13.94
CA THR A 65 9.03 -1.78 -14.41
C THR A 65 8.01 -2.91 -14.55
N GLY A 66 8.42 -4.02 -15.12
CA GLY A 66 7.70 -5.28 -15.00
C GLY A 66 8.56 -6.43 -14.54
N PHE A 67 7.93 -7.39 -13.86
CA PHE A 67 8.50 -8.65 -13.39
C PHE A 67 7.69 -9.84 -13.94
N GLY A 68 8.21 -11.06 -13.74
CA GLY A 68 7.59 -12.27 -14.26
C GLY A 68 7.42 -12.19 -15.78
N THR A 69 6.21 -12.44 -16.27
CA THR A 69 5.91 -12.37 -17.71
C THR A 69 5.95 -10.95 -18.28
N SER A 70 5.97 -9.93 -17.43
CA SER A 70 6.05 -8.51 -17.80
C SER A 70 7.48 -7.97 -17.81
N THR A 71 8.48 -8.83 -17.61
CA THR A 71 9.91 -8.45 -17.60
C THR A 71 10.30 -7.67 -18.87
N GLY A 72 10.94 -6.52 -18.67
CA GLY A 72 11.38 -5.63 -19.76
C GLY A 72 10.33 -4.61 -20.21
N SER A 73 9.15 -4.60 -19.59
CA SER A 73 8.19 -3.49 -19.71
C SER A 73 8.50 -2.37 -18.72
N ASP A 74 7.90 -1.20 -18.94
CA ASP A 74 7.91 -0.06 -18.01
C ASP A 74 6.64 0.01 -17.15
N GLY A 75 5.80 -1.03 -17.18
CA GLY A 75 4.53 -1.13 -16.46
C GLY A 75 3.42 -0.18 -16.93
N THR A 76 3.64 0.65 -17.95
CA THR A 76 2.69 1.69 -18.40
C THR A 76 1.61 1.20 -19.38
N LYS A 77 1.47 -0.12 -19.51
CA LYS A 77 0.43 -0.78 -20.29
C LYS A 77 -0.22 -1.83 -19.43
N ASP A 78 -1.53 -1.93 -19.55
CA ASP A 78 -2.34 -2.91 -18.85
C ASP A 78 -3.25 -3.61 -19.84
N THR A 79 -3.16 -4.93 -19.89
CA THR A 79 -3.99 -5.77 -20.76
C THR A 79 -5.11 -6.48 -20.02
N ASP A 80 -5.16 -6.33 -18.71
CA ASP A 80 -6.15 -6.94 -17.82
C ASP A 80 -7.17 -5.90 -17.34
N GLY A 81 -6.69 -4.71 -16.98
CA GLY A 81 -7.48 -3.58 -16.51
C GLY A 81 -7.50 -3.40 -15.00
N HIS A 82 -7.15 -4.45 -14.24
CA HIS A 82 -7.16 -4.40 -12.77
C HIS A 82 -6.20 -3.34 -12.20
N GLY A 83 -4.94 -3.33 -12.63
CA GLY A 83 -3.96 -2.36 -12.14
C GLY A 83 -4.27 -0.92 -12.55
N THR A 84 -4.84 -0.70 -13.74
CA THR A 84 -5.37 0.62 -14.15
C THR A 84 -6.48 1.08 -13.22
N GLY A 85 -7.39 0.16 -12.85
CA GLY A 85 -8.45 0.45 -11.88
C GLY A 85 -7.91 0.84 -10.51
N MET A 86 -6.90 0.12 -10.00
CA MET A 86 -6.26 0.43 -8.72
C MET A 86 -5.57 1.80 -8.75
N ALA A 87 -4.83 2.08 -9.82
CA ALA A 87 -4.16 3.36 -10.02
C ALA A 87 -5.15 4.53 -10.08
N ALA A 88 -6.32 4.35 -10.70
CA ALA A 88 -7.34 5.37 -10.80
C ALA A 88 -8.06 5.63 -9.47
N ILE A 89 -8.36 4.59 -8.69
CA ILE A 89 -8.88 4.74 -7.32
C ILE A 89 -7.87 5.52 -6.45
N ILE A 90 -6.57 5.30 -6.64
CA ILE A 90 -5.54 6.03 -5.88
C ILE A 90 -5.40 7.48 -6.38
N ALA A 91 -5.20 7.71 -7.68
CA ALA A 91 -4.70 8.99 -8.21
C ALA A 91 -5.45 9.52 -9.44
N GLY A 92 -6.65 9.02 -9.73
CA GLY A 92 -7.51 9.51 -10.82
C GLY A 92 -7.77 11.01 -10.70
N LYS A 93 -7.62 11.74 -11.81
CA LYS A 93 -7.79 13.19 -11.86
C LYS A 93 -9.25 13.64 -12.07
N GLY A 94 -10.21 12.74 -12.23
CA GLY A 94 -11.59 13.06 -12.59
C GLY A 94 -11.69 14.02 -13.78
N THR A 95 -10.94 13.71 -14.86
CA THR A 95 -10.85 14.56 -16.04
C THR A 95 -12.18 14.53 -16.77
N ALA A 96 -12.80 15.70 -16.93
CA ALA A 96 -14.12 15.84 -17.57
C ALA A 96 -15.23 14.96 -16.92
N GLY A 97 -15.18 14.80 -15.59
CA GLY A 97 -16.13 13.97 -14.83
C GLY A 97 -15.85 12.46 -14.91
N GLY A 98 -14.60 12.08 -15.26
CA GLY A 98 -14.07 10.72 -15.13
C GLY A 98 -13.83 10.32 -13.66
N VAL A 99 -13.01 9.29 -13.44
CA VAL A 99 -12.71 8.73 -12.11
C VAL A 99 -11.82 9.67 -11.29
N ARG A 100 -12.29 10.02 -10.09
CA ARG A 100 -11.59 10.82 -9.09
C ARG A 100 -10.98 9.91 -8.03
N GLY A 101 -9.65 9.89 -8.00
CA GLY A 101 -8.92 9.13 -6.98
C GLY A 101 -8.94 9.79 -5.61
N ILE A 102 -8.67 8.98 -4.58
CA ILE A 102 -8.53 9.42 -3.19
C ILE A 102 -7.40 10.44 -3.02
N ALA A 103 -6.29 10.30 -3.73
CA ALA A 103 -5.13 11.20 -3.71
C ALA A 103 -4.80 11.70 -5.13
N PRO A 104 -5.61 12.61 -5.70
CA PRO A 104 -5.57 12.96 -7.13
C PRO A 104 -4.32 13.73 -7.56
N ARG A 105 -3.39 14.03 -6.65
CA ARG A 105 -2.08 14.64 -6.94
C ARG A 105 -0.88 13.76 -6.57
N ALA A 106 -1.13 12.53 -6.11
CA ALA A 106 -0.09 11.52 -5.97
C ALA A 106 0.38 11.03 -7.35
N LYS A 107 1.60 10.49 -7.40
CA LYS A 107 2.14 9.81 -8.59
C LYS A 107 2.06 8.30 -8.43
N ILE A 108 1.75 7.61 -9.52
CA ILE A 108 1.70 6.15 -9.59
C ILE A 108 3.01 5.64 -10.16
N LEU A 109 3.67 4.73 -9.44
CA LEU A 109 4.80 3.96 -9.93
C LEU A 109 4.32 2.54 -10.27
N PRO A 110 4.05 2.22 -11.55
CA PRO A 110 3.52 0.92 -11.92
C PRO A 110 4.61 -0.16 -11.81
N VAL A 111 4.29 -1.26 -11.15
CA VAL A 111 5.15 -2.45 -11.09
C VAL A 111 4.34 -3.62 -11.63
N ALA A 112 4.44 -3.83 -12.94
CA ALA A 112 3.63 -4.80 -13.65
C ALA A 112 4.12 -6.22 -13.40
N SER A 113 3.23 -7.09 -12.94
CA SER A 113 3.51 -8.48 -12.66
C SER A 113 2.35 -9.31 -13.21
N ALA A 114 2.23 -9.42 -14.53
CA ALA A 114 1.13 -10.17 -15.13
C ALA A 114 1.30 -11.69 -14.89
N GLU A 115 0.60 -12.26 -13.92
CA GLU A 115 0.23 -13.69 -13.97
C GLU A 115 -1.25 -13.82 -13.62
N LYS A 116 -2.04 -14.26 -14.61
CA LYS A 116 -3.50 -14.30 -14.54
C LYS A 116 -4.08 -15.20 -13.46
N GLU A 117 -3.28 -16.01 -12.77
CA GLU A 117 -3.81 -16.87 -11.70
C GLU A 117 -2.94 -17.03 -10.46
N GLN A 118 -1.62 -16.77 -10.49
CA GLN A 118 -0.74 -16.98 -9.33
C GLN A 118 0.45 -16.02 -9.38
N PHE A 119 0.37 -14.86 -8.71
CA PHE A 119 1.58 -14.08 -8.45
C PHE A 119 2.53 -14.99 -7.65
N ALA A 120 3.62 -15.42 -8.28
CA ALA A 120 4.68 -16.12 -7.57
C ALA A 120 5.16 -15.21 -6.43
N LEU A 121 5.15 -15.69 -5.19
CA LEU A 121 5.47 -14.85 -4.03
C LEU A 121 6.89 -14.26 -4.10
N ASP A 122 7.80 -14.92 -4.81
CA ASP A 122 9.13 -14.40 -5.10
C ASP A 122 9.10 -13.19 -6.06
N VAL A 123 8.21 -13.20 -7.07
CA VAL A 123 7.99 -12.04 -7.96
C VAL A 123 7.42 -10.85 -7.18
N VAL A 124 6.51 -11.11 -6.24
CA VAL A 124 5.99 -10.07 -5.34
C VAL A 124 7.11 -9.53 -4.45
N ALA A 125 7.96 -10.40 -3.90
CA ALA A 125 9.10 -10.00 -3.09
C ALA A 125 10.06 -9.06 -3.85
N ASP A 126 10.44 -9.43 -5.07
CA ASP A 126 11.30 -8.62 -5.95
C ASP A 126 10.62 -7.28 -6.31
N SER A 127 9.31 -7.30 -6.56
CA SER A 127 8.51 -6.11 -6.85
C SER A 127 8.50 -5.12 -5.68
N ILE A 128 8.32 -5.61 -4.45
CA ILE A 128 8.35 -4.80 -3.22
C ILE A 128 9.73 -4.16 -3.04
N HIS A 129 10.80 -4.95 -3.18
CA HIS A 129 12.16 -4.45 -3.03
C HIS A 129 12.47 -3.37 -4.07
N TRP A 130 12.13 -3.61 -5.33
CA TRP A 130 12.36 -2.64 -6.39
C TRP A 130 11.57 -1.35 -6.16
N ALA A 131 10.27 -1.44 -5.86
CA ALA A 131 9.44 -0.25 -5.60
C ALA A 131 10.01 0.60 -4.45
N THR A 132 10.50 -0.06 -3.39
CA THR A 132 11.14 0.59 -2.24
C THR A 132 12.37 1.40 -2.66
N ASP A 133 13.24 0.82 -3.50
CA ASP A 133 14.45 1.49 -3.98
C ASP A 133 14.18 2.59 -5.01
N HIS A 134 12.99 2.61 -5.61
CA HIS A 134 12.60 3.55 -6.67
C HIS A 134 11.66 4.66 -6.18
N GLY A 135 11.71 4.95 -4.88
CA GLY A 135 11.13 6.16 -4.29
C GLY A 135 9.67 6.04 -3.90
N ALA A 136 9.09 4.84 -3.91
CA ALA A 136 7.75 4.62 -3.38
C ALA A 136 7.71 4.95 -1.87
N ARG A 137 6.72 5.74 -1.44
CA ARG A 137 6.45 6.01 -0.02
C ARG A 137 5.27 5.20 0.51
N VAL A 138 4.46 4.70 -0.41
CA VAL A 138 3.35 3.76 -0.19
C VAL A 138 3.43 2.70 -1.28
N ILE A 139 3.21 1.43 -0.94
CA ILE A 139 3.12 0.32 -1.90
C ILE A 139 1.74 -0.32 -1.73
N ASN A 140 0.94 -0.30 -2.79
CA ASN A 140 -0.32 -1.00 -2.90
C ASN A 140 -0.11 -2.38 -3.54
N MET A 141 -0.60 -3.42 -2.86
CA MET A 141 -0.56 -4.81 -3.30
C MET A 141 -1.98 -5.37 -3.33
N SER A 142 -2.67 -5.17 -4.45
CA SER A 142 -4.03 -5.68 -4.65
C SER A 142 -4.01 -7.13 -5.15
N LEU A 143 -3.25 -7.98 -4.48
CA LEU A 143 -2.99 -9.37 -4.84
C LEU A 143 -3.08 -10.28 -3.61
N GLY A 144 -3.49 -11.53 -3.82
CA GLY A 144 -3.57 -12.53 -2.76
C GLY A 144 -4.29 -13.79 -3.22
N PHE A 145 -3.59 -14.92 -3.20
CA PHE A 145 -4.13 -16.22 -3.67
C PHE A 145 -3.83 -17.38 -2.72
N THR A 146 -3.00 -17.14 -1.71
CA THR A 146 -2.58 -18.15 -0.73
C THR A 146 -2.34 -17.48 0.62
N SER A 147 -2.59 -18.19 1.70
CA SER A 147 -2.18 -17.78 3.05
C SER A 147 -0.73 -18.16 3.36
N SER A 148 -0.06 -18.89 2.45
CA SER A 148 1.33 -19.33 2.64
C SER A 148 2.30 -18.17 2.50
N LEU A 149 3.36 -18.20 3.31
CA LEU A 149 4.46 -17.23 3.28
C LEU A 149 5.73 -17.86 2.72
N THR A 150 6.56 -17.04 2.07
CA THR A 150 7.95 -17.39 1.75
C THR A 150 8.91 -16.49 2.53
N PRO A 151 10.10 -17.01 2.90
CA PRO A 151 11.15 -16.19 3.52
C PRO A 151 11.54 -14.95 2.71
N SER A 152 11.54 -15.05 1.38
CA SER A 152 11.81 -13.94 0.45
C SER A 152 10.79 -12.81 0.61
N LEU A 153 9.49 -13.15 0.61
CA LEU A 153 8.41 -12.18 0.76
C LEU A 153 8.46 -11.46 2.11
N VAL A 154 8.68 -12.20 3.20
CA VAL A 154 8.81 -11.62 4.54
C VAL A 154 10.03 -10.68 4.62
N ARG A 155 11.17 -11.05 4.02
CA ARG A 155 12.35 -10.17 3.97
C ARG A 155 12.09 -8.91 3.16
N ALA A 156 11.39 -9.00 2.03
CA ALA A 156 11.06 -7.83 1.22
C ALA A 156 10.12 -6.86 1.96
N VAL A 157 9.12 -7.38 2.67
CA VAL A 157 8.25 -6.58 3.55
C VAL A 157 9.07 -5.87 4.64
N ASN A 158 9.95 -6.61 5.34
CA ASN A 158 10.80 -6.03 6.38
C ASN A 158 11.72 -4.93 5.81
N TYR A 159 12.31 -5.16 4.65
CA TYR A 159 13.15 -4.18 3.96
C TYR A 159 12.37 -2.88 3.67
N ALA A 160 11.16 -2.98 3.14
CA ALA A 160 10.30 -1.82 2.88
C ALA A 160 9.94 -1.06 4.17
N ILE A 161 9.63 -1.77 5.26
CA ILE A 161 9.36 -1.16 6.58
C ILE A 161 10.59 -0.42 7.09
N GLU A 162 11.77 -1.02 7.01
CA GLU A 162 13.05 -0.40 7.42
C GLU A 162 13.41 0.84 6.58
N LYS A 163 12.87 0.93 5.36
CA LYS A 163 13.04 2.04 4.42
C LYS A 163 11.95 3.09 4.49
N ASP A 164 11.14 3.11 5.56
CA ASP A 164 10.06 4.09 5.75
C ASP A 164 8.97 4.01 4.67
N VAL A 165 8.58 2.80 4.26
CA VAL A 165 7.50 2.60 3.28
C VAL A 165 6.25 2.05 3.97
N VAL A 166 5.09 2.62 3.64
CA VAL A 166 3.78 2.10 4.09
C VAL A 166 3.34 1.01 3.11
N LEU A 167 3.07 -0.19 3.61
CA LEU A 167 2.63 -1.34 2.82
C LEU A 167 1.14 -1.57 3.04
N VAL A 168 0.37 -1.66 1.96
CA VAL A 168 -1.09 -1.87 2.00
C VAL A 168 -1.43 -3.04 1.08
N ALA A 169 -2.22 -3.99 1.57
CA ALA A 169 -2.60 -5.17 0.80
C ALA A 169 -4.05 -5.58 1.04
N ALA A 170 -4.68 -6.13 -0.02
CA ALA A 170 -6.03 -6.67 0.02
C ALA A 170 -6.07 -7.98 0.84
N THR A 171 -7.12 -8.20 1.65
CA THR A 171 -7.25 -9.46 2.41
C THR A 171 -7.59 -10.67 1.52
N GLY A 172 -8.23 -10.45 0.38
CA GLY A 172 -8.71 -11.45 -0.57
C GLY A 172 -10.24 -11.62 -0.56
N ASN A 173 -10.78 -12.40 -1.49
CA ASN A 173 -12.20 -12.34 -1.91
C ASN A 173 -12.91 -13.71 -1.85
N GLU A 174 -12.46 -14.61 -0.98
CA GLU A 174 -12.93 -16.00 -0.88
C GLU A 174 -13.83 -16.25 0.35
N GLY A 175 -14.05 -15.24 1.20
CA GLY A 175 -14.68 -15.42 2.52
C GLY A 175 -13.86 -16.33 3.45
N GLY A 176 -12.56 -16.44 3.21
CA GLY A 176 -11.62 -17.33 3.88
C GLY A 176 -10.65 -16.59 4.80
N ALA A 177 -9.45 -17.16 4.96
CA ALA A 177 -8.37 -16.55 5.74
C ALA A 177 -7.66 -15.43 4.94
N VAL A 178 -7.13 -14.44 5.64
CA VAL A 178 -6.34 -13.34 5.03
C VAL A 178 -5.18 -13.93 4.22
N SER A 179 -5.06 -13.50 2.96
CA SER A 179 -4.02 -13.95 2.04
C SER A 179 -2.69 -13.21 2.26
N ALA A 180 -1.60 -13.82 1.83
CA ALA A 180 -0.31 -13.17 1.69
C ALA A 180 -0.32 -12.19 0.50
N PRO A 181 0.34 -11.03 0.60
CA PRO A 181 1.18 -10.56 1.72
C PRO A 181 0.41 -9.85 2.84
N ALA A 182 -0.92 -9.71 2.77
CA ALA A 182 -1.70 -8.98 3.78
C ALA A 182 -1.62 -9.61 5.18
N ASN A 183 -1.39 -10.92 5.29
CA ASN A 183 -1.21 -11.60 6.57
C ASN A 183 0.20 -11.45 7.18
N ILE A 184 1.08 -10.60 6.64
CA ILE A 184 2.41 -10.34 7.19
C ILE A 184 2.34 -9.13 8.14
N GLY A 185 2.86 -9.29 9.37
CA GLY A 185 2.96 -8.20 10.34
C GLY A 185 3.67 -6.98 9.76
N GLY A 186 3.12 -5.79 10.01
CA GLY A 186 3.60 -4.52 9.44
C GLY A 186 2.88 -4.09 8.17
N VAL A 187 2.18 -4.99 7.47
CA VAL A 187 1.33 -4.67 6.32
C VAL A 187 -0.07 -4.27 6.79
N ILE A 188 -0.63 -3.21 6.20
CA ILE A 188 -2.02 -2.83 6.43
C ILE A 188 -2.91 -3.76 5.58
N ALA A 189 -3.45 -4.80 6.20
CA ALA A 189 -4.42 -5.70 5.59
C ALA A 189 -5.80 -5.04 5.52
N VAL A 190 -6.33 -4.85 4.31
CA VAL A 190 -7.58 -4.10 4.11
C VAL A 190 -8.72 -5.03 3.67
N ALA A 191 -9.75 -5.11 4.53
CA ALA A 191 -11.00 -5.79 4.27
C ALA A 191 -12.01 -4.88 3.55
N GLY A 192 -13.03 -5.50 2.96
CA GLY A 192 -14.03 -4.81 2.16
C GLY A 192 -15.33 -4.56 2.90
N THR A 193 -16.03 -3.47 2.55
CA THR A 193 -17.43 -3.23 2.95
C THR A 193 -18.33 -3.03 1.74
N ASN A 194 -19.62 -3.27 1.95
CA ASN A 194 -20.66 -2.91 0.98
C ASN A 194 -21.11 -1.44 1.11
N GLN A 195 -22.01 -1.01 0.22
CA GLN A 195 -22.64 0.32 0.23
C GLN A 195 -23.43 0.62 1.52
N ALA A 196 -23.90 -0.40 2.23
CA ALA A 196 -24.59 -0.25 3.51
C ALA A 196 -23.62 -0.07 4.70
N SER A 197 -22.30 0.04 4.45
CA SER A 197 -21.26 0.05 5.48
C SER A 197 -21.28 -1.21 6.36
N GLU A 198 -21.63 -2.36 5.80
CA GLU A 198 -21.50 -3.67 6.44
C GLU A 198 -20.27 -4.40 5.89
N PRO A 199 -19.64 -5.30 6.67
CA PRO A 199 -18.55 -6.14 6.18
C PRO A 199 -18.98 -6.91 4.92
N TRP A 200 -18.20 -6.81 3.85
CA TRP A 200 -18.49 -7.49 2.60
C TRP A 200 -18.26 -8.99 2.77
N LYS A 201 -19.28 -9.81 2.48
CA LYS A 201 -19.29 -11.24 2.83
C LYS A 201 -18.17 -12.06 2.18
N GLN A 202 -17.68 -11.59 1.04
CA GLN A 202 -16.61 -12.23 0.26
C GLN A 202 -15.23 -11.81 0.76
N SER A 203 -15.12 -10.75 1.57
CA SER A 203 -13.85 -10.36 2.16
C SER A 203 -13.29 -11.50 3.01
N ASN A 204 -12.03 -11.85 2.80
CA ASN A 204 -11.32 -12.72 3.73
C ASN A 204 -11.21 -12.03 5.09
N VAL A 205 -11.28 -12.83 6.15
CA VAL A 205 -11.33 -12.38 7.55
C VAL A 205 -10.26 -13.08 8.37
N GLY A 206 -9.71 -12.41 9.38
CA GLY A 206 -8.69 -13.01 10.22
C GLY A 206 -8.21 -12.09 11.32
N SER A 207 -7.34 -12.62 12.19
CA SER A 207 -6.65 -11.81 13.19
C SER A 207 -5.67 -10.81 12.58
N ASP A 208 -5.41 -10.90 11.28
CA ASP A 208 -4.47 -10.03 10.57
C ASP A 208 -5.16 -8.82 9.94
N THR A 209 -6.49 -8.80 9.81
CA THR A 209 -7.26 -7.67 9.25
C THR A 209 -7.01 -6.36 9.99
N VAL A 210 -6.55 -5.31 9.32
CA VAL A 210 -6.15 -4.06 9.98
C VAL A 210 -7.20 -2.97 9.82
N LEU A 211 -7.68 -2.72 8.60
CA LEU A 211 -8.68 -1.69 8.30
C LEU A 211 -9.75 -2.24 7.37
N ALA A 212 -10.86 -1.53 7.28
CA ALA A 212 -11.87 -1.71 6.25
C ALA A 212 -11.95 -0.48 5.33
N ALA A 213 -12.32 -0.70 4.08
CA ALA A 213 -12.69 0.33 3.12
C ALA A 213 -13.76 -0.20 2.14
N PRO A 214 -14.47 0.71 1.43
CA PRO A 214 -15.42 0.33 0.38
C PRO A 214 -14.83 -0.66 -0.64
N ALA A 215 -15.58 -1.73 -0.94
CA ALA A 215 -15.13 -2.79 -1.84
C ALA A 215 -16.19 -3.28 -2.84
N GLU A 216 -17.47 -2.95 -2.66
CA GLU A 216 -18.56 -3.38 -3.54
C GLU A 216 -19.08 -2.21 -4.38
N GLY A 217 -19.32 -2.47 -5.67
CA GLY A 217 -19.82 -1.48 -6.63
C GLY A 217 -18.87 -0.30 -6.79
N ILE A 218 -17.56 -0.56 -6.89
CA ILE A 218 -16.55 0.50 -7.03
C ILE A 218 -16.34 0.80 -8.51
N VAL A 219 -16.75 1.99 -8.93
CA VAL A 219 -16.50 2.51 -10.28
C VAL A 219 -15.04 2.93 -10.40
N THR A 220 -14.39 2.56 -11.52
CA THR A 220 -12.99 2.85 -11.77
C THR A 220 -12.65 2.92 -13.27
N ALA A 221 -11.41 3.30 -13.58
CA ALA A 221 -10.90 3.39 -14.94
C ALA A 221 -10.44 2.02 -15.44
N SER A 222 -10.49 1.83 -16.75
CA SER A 222 -10.00 0.64 -17.41
C SER A 222 -9.43 1.00 -18.79
N PRO A 223 -8.44 0.24 -19.31
CA PRO A 223 -8.02 0.40 -20.69
C PRO A 223 -9.21 0.18 -21.65
N THR A 224 -9.28 0.98 -22.72
CA THR A 224 -10.36 0.84 -23.71
C THR A 224 -10.30 -0.48 -24.48
N SER A 225 -9.16 -1.16 -24.45
CA SER A 225 -9.00 -2.52 -24.98
C SER A 225 -9.66 -3.60 -24.13
N VAL A 226 -9.97 -3.30 -22.86
CA VAL A 226 -10.66 -4.21 -21.93
C VAL A 226 -12.15 -3.85 -21.90
N PHE A 227 -12.47 -2.58 -21.60
CA PHE A 227 -13.83 -2.05 -21.63
C PHE A 227 -13.89 -0.86 -22.57
N ALA A 228 -14.71 -0.94 -23.62
CA ALA A 228 -14.76 0.08 -24.68
C ALA A 228 -15.10 1.50 -24.17
N THR A 229 -15.77 1.61 -23.01
CA THR A 229 -16.09 2.87 -22.34
C THR A 229 -14.87 3.55 -21.71
N GLY A 230 -13.81 2.82 -21.42
CA GLY A 230 -12.69 3.26 -20.58
C GLY A 230 -12.95 3.15 -19.08
N TYR A 231 -14.10 2.60 -18.67
CA TYR A 231 -14.52 2.54 -17.27
C TYR A 231 -15.15 1.19 -16.94
N ALA A 232 -15.00 0.75 -15.70
CA ALA A 232 -15.51 -0.50 -15.18
C ALA A 232 -16.08 -0.31 -13.77
N GLU A 233 -16.95 -1.23 -13.36
CA GLU A 233 -17.39 -1.37 -11.98
C GLU A 233 -16.83 -2.68 -11.46
N MET A 234 -16.29 -2.68 -10.24
CA MET A 234 -15.66 -3.86 -9.67
C MET A 234 -16.00 -4.06 -8.19
N ASP A 235 -16.00 -5.34 -7.82
CA ASP A 235 -16.09 -5.80 -6.44
C ASP A 235 -14.76 -6.44 -6.02
N GLY A 236 -14.19 -6.00 -4.90
CA GLY A 236 -12.98 -6.62 -4.37
C GLY A 236 -12.28 -5.84 -3.27
N THR A 237 -11.64 -6.57 -2.36
CA THR A 237 -10.72 -6.01 -1.35
C THR A 237 -9.52 -5.29 -1.98
N SER A 238 -9.24 -5.56 -3.26
CA SER A 238 -8.33 -4.78 -4.11
C SER A 238 -8.69 -3.28 -4.14
N ALA A 239 -9.97 -2.95 -4.35
CA ALA A 239 -10.41 -1.55 -4.36
C ALA A 239 -10.23 -0.92 -2.97
N ALA A 240 -10.57 -1.67 -1.92
CA ALA A 240 -10.39 -1.23 -0.53
C ALA A 240 -8.91 -0.93 -0.21
N SER A 241 -7.96 -1.78 -0.64
CA SER A 241 -6.53 -1.52 -0.44
C SER A 241 -6.04 -0.30 -1.23
N ALA A 242 -6.55 -0.09 -2.46
CA ALA A 242 -6.25 1.10 -3.25
C ALA A 242 -6.77 2.37 -2.57
N ILE A 243 -7.98 2.34 -2.01
CA ILE A 243 -8.54 3.46 -1.24
C ILE A 243 -7.63 3.80 -0.05
N VAL A 244 -7.27 2.82 0.78
CA VAL A 244 -6.40 3.04 1.95
C VAL A 244 -5.02 3.52 1.54
N SER A 245 -4.47 3.02 0.44
CA SER A 245 -3.21 3.52 -0.13
C SER A 245 -3.30 5.00 -0.52
N GLY A 246 -4.43 5.41 -1.10
CA GLY A 246 -4.74 6.81 -1.36
C GLY A 246 -4.82 7.64 -0.08
N VAL A 247 -5.48 7.15 0.97
CA VAL A 247 -5.53 7.87 2.27
C VAL A 247 -4.14 7.99 2.89
N ALA A 248 -3.31 6.95 2.83
CA ALA A 248 -1.92 7.02 3.26
C ALA A 248 -1.13 8.09 2.47
N ALA A 249 -1.40 8.21 1.17
CA ALA A 249 -0.82 9.26 0.34
C ALA A 249 -1.34 10.67 0.70
N LEU A 250 -2.63 10.83 1.03
CA LEU A 250 -3.15 12.09 1.56
C LEU A 250 -2.42 12.51 2.84
N VAL A 251 -2.25 11.59 3.79
CA VAL A 251 -1.54 11.83 5.06
C VAL A 251 -0.09 12.24 4.80
N ARG A 252 0.64 11.51 3.94
CA ARG A 252 2.02 11.88 3.58
C ARG A 252 2.11 13.17 2.78
N GLY A 253 1.10 13.52 1.98
CA GLY A 253 1.03 14.81 1.30
C GLY A 253 0.87 15.98 2.27
N LYS A 254 0.06 15.81 3.32
CA LYS A 254 -0.10 16.81 4.40
C LYS A 254 1.14 16.88 5.29
N TYR A 255 1.73 15.73 5.61
CA TYR A 255 2.85 15.59 6.53
C TYR A 255 4.04 14.87 5.84
N PRO A 256 4.81 15.56 4.98
CA PRO A 256 5.85 14.92 4.15
C PRO A 256 6.98 14.24 4.93
N ALA A 257 7.24 14.70 6.16
CA ALA A 257 8.26 14.19 7.06
C ALA A 257 7.74 13.11 8.03
N MET A 258 6.45 12.79 8.02
CA MET A 258 5.88 11.77 8.90
C MET A 258 6.44 10.39 8.55
N SER A 259 6.82 9.64 9.57
CA SER A 259 7.36 8.28 9.40
C SER A 259 6.25 7.28 9.02
N ALA A 260 6.60 6.17 8.37
CA ALA A 260 5.66 5.09 8.07
C ALA A 260 4.99 4.54 9.35
N PRO A 261 5.71 4.31 10.47
CA PRO A 261 5.08 4.00 11.76
C PRO A 261 3.99 4.99 12.19
N ASP A 262 4.25 6.30 12.08
CA ASP A 262 3.29 7.33 12.45
C ASP A 262 2.10 7.38 11.48
N VAL A 263 2.32 7.18 10.18
CA VAL A 263 1.23 7.08 9.19
C VAL A 263 0.33 5.89 9.53
N VAL A 264 0.91 4.70 9.74
CA VAL A 264 0.16 3.50 10.13
C VAL A 264 -0.61 3.73 11.42
N ASN A 265 0.05 4.27 12.46
CA ASN A 265 -0.59 4.57 13.74
C ASN A 265 -1.76 5.54 13.59
N ARG A 266 -1.58 6.59 12.79
CA ARG A 266 -2.62 7.57 12.50
C ARG A 266 -3.82 6.92 11.84
N LEU A 267 -3.61 6.14 10.78
CA LEU A 267 -4.70 5.45 10.07
C LEU A 267 -5.51 4.53 10.97
N ILE A 268 -4.87 3.70 11.81
CA ILE A 268 -5.58 2.77 12.71
C ILE A 268 -6.23 3.48 13.90
N THR A 269 -5.64 4.57 14.37
CA THR A 269 -6.14 5.30 15.55
C THR A 269 -7.33 6.18 15.22
N THR A 270 -7.40 6.67 13.97
CA THR A 270 -8.50 7.53 13.50
C THR A 270 -9.62 6.76 12.80
N ALA A 271 -9.45 5.45 12.60
CA ALA A 271 -10.46 4.61 11.96
C ALA A 271 -11.80 4.70 12.71
N ARG A 272 -12.90 4.69 11.95
CA ARG A 272 -14.25 4.60 12.52
C ARG A 272 -14.54 3.14 12.80
N ASP A 273 -14.52 2.80 14.08
CA ASP A 273 -14.86 1.49 14.59
C ASP A 273 -16.22 0.99 14.04
N MET A 274 -16.31 -0.32 13.78
CA MET A 274 -17.45 -0.95 13.13
C MET A 274 -17.89 -2.18 13.90
N GLY A 275 -19.20 -2.41 14.00
CA GLY A 275 -19.71 -3.57 14.71
C GLY A 275 -19.56 -3.44 16.23
N GLU A 276 -18.95 -4.45 16.86
CA GLU A 276 -18.73 -4.45 18.30
C GLU A 276 -17.56 -3.54 18.67
N PRO A 277 -17.62 -2.81 19.80
CA PRO A 277 -16.55 -1.89 20.18
C PRO A 277 -15.17 -2.55 20.23
N GLY A 278 -14.22 -1.95 19.51
CA GLY A 278 -12.84 -2.36 19.41
C GLY A 278 -12.55 -3.25 18.22
N ARG A 279 -11.30 -3.71 18.16
CA ARG A 279 -10.81 -4.43 16.99
C ARG A 279 -11.49 -5.77 16.79
N ASP A 280 -11.96 -6.03 15.58
CA ASP A 280 -12.56 -7.31 15.18
C ASP A 280 -11.84 -7.97 13.98
N LYS A 281 -12.26 -9.21 13.65
CA LYS A 281 -11.70 -9.96 12.52
C LYS A 281 -12.23 -9.52 11.14
N PRO A 282 -13.52 -9.13 11.00
CA PRO A 282 -14.05 -8.70 9.71
C PRO A 282 -13.54 -7.35 9.21
N THR A 283 -13.29 -6.38 10.10
CA THR A 283 -13.00 -4.98 9.77
C THR A 283 -11.74 -4.42 10.44
N GLY A 284 -11.12 -5.17 11.36
CA GLY A 284 -9.92 -4.69 12.03
C GLY A 284 -10.25 -3.54 12.97
N PHE A 285 -9.54 -2.42 12.84
CA PHE A 285 -9.81 -1.20 13.61
C PHE A 285 -11.02 -0.40 13.07
N GLY A 286 -11.66 -0.89 12.00
CA GLY A 286 -12.84 -0.28 11.39
C GLY A 286 -12.55 0.43 10.07
N MET A 287 -13.52 1.22 9.63
CA MET A 287 -13.47 1.96 8.36
C MET A 287 -12.38 3.03 8.39
N VAL A 288 -11.56 3.13 7.35
CA VAL A 288 -10.64 4.26 7.19
C VAL A 288 -11.39 5.59 7.17
N ASP A 289 -10.86 6.61 7.86
CA ASP A 289 -11.46 7.95 7.94
C ASP A 289 -10.45 8.99 7.43
N PRO A 290 -10.53 9.41 6.15
CA PRO A 290 -9.56 10.33 5.56
C PRO A 290 -9.50 11.68 6.26
N VAL A 291 -10.65 12.23 6.65
CA VAL A 291 -10.75 13.55 7.27
C VAL A 291 -10.11 13.51 8.67
N LYS A 292 -10.44 12.53 9.51
CA LYS A 292 -9.79 12.38 10.82
C LYS A 292 -8.32 12.03 10.70
N ALA A 293 -7.92 11.18 9.76
CA ALA A 293 -6.52 10.89 9.52
C ALA A 293 -5.73 12.17 9.20
N LEU A 294 -6.34 13.13 8.51
CA LEU A 294 -5.70 14.41 8.21
C LEU A 294 -5.76 15.41 9.37
N THR A 295 -6.79 15.37 10.23
CA THR A 295 -7.06 16.45 11.20
C THR A 295 -6.75 16.12 12.65
N ALA A 296 -6.82 14.85 13.06
CA ALA A 296 -6.64 14.46 14.45
C ALA A 296 -5.20 14.64 14.94
N ASP A 297 -5.07 15.04 16.20
CA ASP A 297 -3.81 14.94 16.93
C ASP A 297 -3.61 13.49 17.38
N VAL A 298 -2.56 12.86 16.87
CA VAL A 298 -2.26 11.45 17.13
C VAL A 298 -0.83 11.37 17.63
N PRO A 299 -0.59 10.80 18.83
CA PRO A 299 0.75 10.65 19.38
C PRO A 299 1.67 9.90 18.41
N SER A 300 2.91 10.39 18.29
CA SER A 300 3.93 9.71 17.50
C SER A 300 4.35 8.40 18.16
N VAL A 301 4.70 7.42 17.32
CA VAL A 301 5.17 6.10 17.75
C VAL A 301 6.56 5.81 17.20
N ALA A 302 7.42 5.19 18.03
CA ALA A 302 8.78 4.85 17.63
C ALA A 302 8.87 3.63 16.70
N ARG A 303 7.82 2.82 16.62
CA ARG A 303 7.79 1.57 15.85
C ARG A 303 6.42 1.37 15.22
N ASN A 304 6.39 0.71 14.06
CA ASN A 304 5.16 0.31 13.43
C ASN A 304 4.31 -0.52 14.43
N PRO A 305 3.10 -0.04 14.81
CA PRO A 305 2.25 -0.70 15.79
C PRO A 305 1.71 -2.04 15.28
N LEU A 306 1.87 -2.30 13.98
CA LEU A 306 1.49 -3.56 13.35
C LEU A 306 2.57 -4.65 13.45
N LEU A 307 3.68 -4.41 14.14
CA LEU A 307 4.72 -5.42 14.37
C LEU A 307 4.53 -6.10 15.75
N PRO A 308 4.89 -7.38 15.89
CA PRO A 308 4.83 -8.06 17.18
C PRO A 308 5.64 -7.29 18.23
N PRO A 309 5.23 -7.28 19.51
CA PRO A 309 5.97 -6.60 20.56
C PRO A 309 7.43 -7.07 20.58
N PRO A 310 8.40 -6.17 20.86
CA PRO A 310 9.80 -6.57 20.97
C PRO A 310 9.92 -7.69 22.00
N ARG A 311 10.61 -8.79 21.66
CA ARG A 311 10.98 -9.77 22.69
C ARG A 311 11.78 -9.01 23.75
N ALA A 312 11.32 -9.07 25.00
CA ALA A 312 12.14 -8.65 26.12
C ALA A 312 13.47 -9.38 25.98
N SER A 313 14.57 -8.63 25.87
CA SER A 313 15.89 -9.23 25.92
C SER A 313 16.02 -9.85 27.29
N SER A 314 15.80 -11.17 27.38
CA SER A 314 16.18 -11.95 28.53
C SER A 314 17.71 -11.94 28.59
N SER A 315 18.29 -10.86 29.11
CA SER A 315 19.65 -10.87 29.63
C SER A 315 19.60 -11.71 30.91
N VAL A 316 19.46 -13.02 30.77
CA VAL A 316 19.91 -13.93 31.81
C VAL A 316 21.44 -13.80 31.75
N PRO A 317 22.10 -13.29 32.80
CA PRO A 317 23.55 -13.36 32.86
C PRO A 317 23.89 -14.85 32.79
N THR A 318 24.45 -15.28 31.67
CA THR A 318 25.05 -16.61 31.60
C THR A 318 26.32 -16.50 32.43
N THR A 319 26.22 -16.70 33.74
CA THR A 319 27.38 -17.13 34.53
C THR A 319 27.75 -18.50 33.99
N VAL A 320 28.61 -18.51 32.97
CA VAL A 320 29.36 -19.71 32.58
C VAL A 320 30.18 -20.10 33.81
N PRO A 321 29.92 -21.25 34.46
CA PRO A 321 30.81 -21.73 35.49
C PRO A 321 32.15 -22.03 34.82
N ALA A 322 33.22 -21.43 35.35
CA ALA A 322 34.56 -21.74 34.88
C ALA A 322 34.79 -23.27 34.95
N PRO A 323 35.41 -23.88 33.92
CA PRO A 323 35.69 -25.31 33.95
C PRO A 323 36.64 -25.62 35.13
N PRO A 324 36.45 -26.76 35.83
CA PRO A 324 37.31 -27.12 36.94
C PRO A 324 38.73 -27.38 36.45
N VAL A 325 39.71 -26.73 37.09
CA VAL A 325 41.14 -26.96 36.86
C VAL A 325 41.46 -28.38 37.33
N GLN A 326 41.67 -29.31 36.39
CA GLN A 326 42.25 -30.61 36.69
C GLN A 326 43.76 -30.44 36.90
N ALA A 327 44.22 -30.79 38.09
CA ALA A 327 45.64 -30.91 38.41
C ALA A 327 46.26 -32.06 37.61
N ALA A 328 47.39 -31.78 36.95
CA ALA A 328 48.13 -32.76 36.17
C ALA A 328 48.71 -33.88 37.07
N ALA A 329 48.52 -35.14 36.65
CA ALA A 329 49.23 -36.29 37.20
C ALA A 329 50.62 -36.45 36.55
N PRO A 330 51.63 -36.97 37.28
CA PRO A 330 53.01 -37.05 36.79
C PRO A 330 53.20 -38.16 35.75
N VAL A 331 54.00 -37.85 34.74
CA VAL A 331 54.37 -38.75 33.63
C VAL A 331 55.72 -39.39 33.94
N GLU A 332 55.76 -40.71 34.14
CA GLU A 332 57.00 -41.48 34.09
C GLU A 332 57.11 -42.26 32.77
N GLY A 333 58.09 -41.80 31.98
CA GLY A 333 58.98 -42.52 31.07
C GLY A 333 58.57 -43.83 30.39
N ARG A 334 58.50 -43.77 29.04
CA ARG A 334 59.18 -44.69 28.12
C ARG A 334 59.19 -44.12 26.69
N VAL A 335 60.37 -44.10 26.06
CA VAL A 335 60.68 -43.75 24.66
C VAL A 335 61.66 -44.83 24.14
N PRO A 336 62.00 -45.00 22.83
CA PRO A 336 61.34 -44.69 21.54
C PRO A 336 61.30 -45.90 20.55
N PHE A 337 60.63 -45.75 19.39
CA PHE A 337 61.24 -46.12 18.10
C PHE A 337 60.62 -45.32 16.92
N VAL A 338 61.48 -45.00 15.95
CA VAL A 338 61.32 -44.05 14.82
C VAL A 338 61.27 -44.81 13.49
N LEU A 339 60.45 -44.37 12.53
CA LEU A 339 60.64 -44.34 11.04
C LEU A 339 59.25 -44.10 10.40
N GLY A 340 58.98 -43.30 9.36
CA GLY A 340 59.75 -42.41 8.48
C GLY A 340 58.88 -42.05 7.25
N THR A 341 58.97 -40.78 6.78
CA THR A 341 58.89 -40.25 5.39
C THR A 341 57.72 -40.65 4.44
N VAL A 342 56.86 -39.74 3.91
CA VAL A 342 57.00 -38.67 2.87
C VAL A 342 57.09 -39.15 1.40
N LEU A 343 56.27 -38.52 0.53
CA LEU A 343 56.21 -38.47 -0.97
C LEU A 343 55.49 -39.64 -1.68
N VAL A 344 54.62 -39.44 -2.69
CA VAL A 344 54.89 -38.95 -4.07
C VAL A 344 53.61 -38.52 -4.84
N VAL A 345 53.80 -37.57 -5.75
CA VAL A 345 52.93 -36.95 -6.78
C VAL A 345 52.72 -37.81 -8.04
N GLY A 346 51.58 -37.68 -8.73
CA GLY A 346 51.59 -37.51 -10.20
C GLY A 346 50.72 -38.39 -11.13
N LEU A 347 49.91 -37.68 -11.94
CA LEU A 347 49.46 -37.93 -13.33
C LEU A 347 48.45 -39.04 -13.69
N PHE A 348 47.42 -38.68 -14.48
CA PHE A 348 47.11 -39.10 -15.88
C PHE A 348 45.70 -38.55 -16.27
N SER A 349 45.55 -37.50 -17.10
CA SER A 349 45.47 -37.44 -18.58
C SER A 349 44.09 -37.69 -19.23
N THR A 350 43.47 -36.59 -19.69
CA THR A 350 42.76 -36.34 -20.98
C THR A 350 41.75 -37.35 -21.59
N LEU A 351 40.55 -36.86 -21.95
CA LEU A 351 39.98 -37.05 -23.31
C LEU A 351 38.97 -35.95 -23.70
N LEU A 352 39.17 -35.39 -24.90
CA LEU A 352 38.36 -34.45 -25.65
C LEU A 352 37.36 -35.19 -26.55
N VAL A 353 36.13 -34.66 -26.72
CA VAL A 353 35.32 -34.87 -27.93
C VAL A 353 34.73 -33.51 -28.35
N VAL A 354 34.85 -33.20 -29.64
CA VAL A 354 34.44 -31.95 -30.29
C VAL A 354 33.55 -32.28 -31.50
N VAL A 355 32.64 -31.34 -31.83
CA VAL A 355 32.04 -31.00 -33.16
C VAL A 355 30.69 -31.66 -33.51
N PRO A 356 29.73 -31.03 -34.27
CA PRO A 356 29.63 -29.65 -34.80
C PRO A 356 28.32 -28.87 -34.50
N ALA A 357 28.41 -27.57 -34.75
CA ALA A 357 27.31 -26.62 -34.92
C ALA A 357 26.63 -26.73 -36.29
N SER A 358 25.33 -26.40 -36.37
CA SER A 358 24.73 -25.81 -37.56
C SER A 358 23.99 -24.52 -37.19
N ARG A 359 24.40 -23.44 -37.86
CA ARG A 359 23.87 -22.08 -37.73
C ARG A 359 22.63 -21.94 -38.61
N SER A 360 21.60 -21.26 -38.10
CA SER A 360 20.72 -20.44 -38.93
C SER A 360 20.69 -19.03 -38.35
N ARG A 361 21.26 -18.10 -39.11
CA ARG A 361 21.28 -16.66 -38.85
C ARG A 361 19.93 -16.07 -39.28
N ARG A 362 19.22 -15.39 -38.39
CA ARG A 362 18.37 -14.26 -38.76
C ARG A 362 18.92 -13.01 -38.07
N ARG A 363 19.34 -12.06 -38.89
CA ARG A 363 19.86 -10.75 -38.48
C ARG A 363 18.68 -9.85 -38.12
N HIS A 364 18.66 -9.27 -36.93
CA HIS A 364 17.97 -8.01 -36.64
C HIS A 364 19.00 -7.01 -36.11
N ALA A 365 18.91 -5.78 -36.61
CA ALA A 365 19.80 -4.67 -36.32
C ALA A 365 19.60 -4.16 -34.87
N PRO A 366 20.61 -3.56 -34.23
CA PRO A 366 20.50 -3.09 -32.85
C PRO A 366 19.76 -1.75 -32.77
N VAL A 367 18.76 -1.67 -31.90
CA VAL A 367 18.32 -0.42 -31.27
C VAL A 367 19.14 -0.28 -29.99
N ALA A 368 19.68 0.92 -29.74
CA ALA A 368 20.60 1.21 -28.65
C ALA A 368 19.98 0.85 -27.29
N GLY A 369 20.57 -0.14 -26.61
CA GLY A 369 20.18 -0.62 -25.29
C GLY A 369 20.94 0.11 -24.18
N ALA A 370 20.22 0.32 -23.06
CA ALA A 370 20.83 0.46 -21.74
C ALA A 370 21.73 -0.76 -21.45
N PRO A 371 22.79 -0.60 -20.63
CA PRO A 371 23.76 -1.67 -20.42
C PRO A 371 23.11 -2.93 -19.79
N PRO A 372 23.49 -4.14 -20.23
CA PRO A 372 23.03 -5.37 -19.61
C PRO A 372 23.60 -5.46 -18.18
N LEU A 373 22.74 -5.77 -17.21
CA LEU A 373 23.20 -6.11 -15.86
C LEU A 373 24.02 -7.41 -15.91
N PRO A 374 25.14 -7.50 -15.15
CA PRO A 374 25.96 -8.69 -15.11
C PRO A 374 25.23 -9.86 -14.44
N PRO A 375 25.40 -11.11 -14.94
CA PRO A 375 24.93 -12.29 -14.24
C PRO A 375 25.85 -12.53 -13.04
N ASP A 376 25.38 -12.19 -11.84
CA ASP A 376 25.84 -12.66 -10.50
C ASP A 376 25.46 -11.69 -9.34
N SER A 377 24.54 -10.73 -9.53
CA SER A 377 24.16 -9.77 -8.48
C SER A 377 23.13 -10.28 -7.46
N PHE A 378 23.31 -11.50 -6.94
CA PHE A 378 22.61 -11.96 -5.74
C PHE A 378 23.60 -12.62 -4.79
N ALA A 379 24.41 -11.80 -4.12
CA ALA A 379 25.00 -12.24 -2.86
C ALA A 379 23.87 -12.42 -1.84
N PRO A 380 23.83 -13.51 -1.05
CA PRO A 380 22.90 -13.61 0.07
C PRO A 380 23.20 -12.48 1.07
N TRP A 381 22.22 -11.61 1.28
CA TRP A 381 22.35 -10.47 2.19
C TRP A 381 22.27 -10.92 3.66
N PRO A 382 23.20 -10.50 4.53
CA PRO A 382 23.15 -10.83 5.94
C PRO A 382 22.11 -9.95 6.64
N VAL A 383 20.97 -10.54 7.01
CA VAL A 383 20.00 -9.92 7.90
C VAL A 383 20.35 -10.29 9.33
N ALA A 384 20.39 -9.31 10.25
CA ALA A 384 20.29 -9.63 11.67
C ALA A 384 18.94 -10.33 11.89
N ALA A 385 18.98 -11.57 12.39
CA ALA A 385 17.82 -12.43 12.52
C ALA A 385 16.79 -11.84 13.49
N VAL A 386 15.82 -11.09 12.97
CA VAL A 386 14.48 -11.14 13.54
C VAL A 386 13.93 -12.49 13.10
N GLY A 387 13.91 -13.46 14.02
CA GLY A 387 13.61 -14.87 13.68
C GLY A 387 12.31 -15.00 12.88
N GLU A 388 12.38 -15.74 11.78
CA GLU A 388 11.30 -15.95 10.81
C GLU A 388 9.99 -16.43 11.49
N ASP A 389 10.09 -17.14 12.61
CA ASP A 389 8.96 -17.66 13.39
C ASP A 389 8.15 -16.59 14.15
N ALA A 390 8.68 -15.39 14.37
CA ALA A 390 7.99 -14.35 15.15
C ALA A 390 6.90 -13.61 14.34
N LEU A 391 6.90 -13.78 13.00
CA LEU A 391 6.07 -13.00 12.08
C LEU A 391 4.93 -13.83 11.45
N ALA A 392 4.89 -15.14 11.71
CA ALA A 392 3.76 -16.03 11.41
C ALA A 392 2.86 -16.28 12.63
N ALA A 393 3.16 -15.66 13.77
CA ALA A 393 2.36 -15.79 14.98
C ALA A 393 1.08 -14.94 14.86
N PRO A 394 -0.09 -15.44 15.33
CA PRO A 394 -1.33 -14.67 15.29
C PRO A 394 -1.15 -13.34 16.03
N MET A 395 -1.37 -12.24 15.31
CA MET A 395 -1.15 -10.90 15.82
C MET A 395 -2.27 -10.51 16.80
N THR A 396 -1.93 -10.36 18.08
CA THR A 396 -2.81 -9.69 19.06
C THR A 396 -2.38 -8.23 19.17
N TYR A 397 -2.94 -7.37 18.32
CA TYR A 397 -2.75 -5.93 18.45
C TYR A 397 -3.41 -5.43 19.73
N SER A 398 -2.69 -4.62 20.52
CA SER A 398 -3.31 -3.86 21.60
C SER A 398 -4.07 -2.68 21.02
N ALA A 399 -5.16 -2.26 21.67
CA ALA A 399 -5.91 -1.07 21.24
C ALA A 399 -4.97 0.15 21.18
N PRO A 400 -5.06 1.00 20.13
CA PRO A 400 -4.29 2.24 20.08
C PRO A 400 -4.63 3.12 21.28
N PRO A 401 -3.69 3.97 21.76
CA PRO A 401 -3.96 4.91 22.83
C PRO A 401 -5.14 5.82 22.46
N ALA A 402 -6.01 6.12 23.44
CA ALA A 402 -7.18 6.95 23.22
C ALA A 402 -6.79 8.34 22.69
N VAL A 403 -7.44 8.78 21.61
CA VAL A 403 -7.33 10.15 21.10
C VAL A 403 -8.19 11.06 21.95
N THR A 404 -7.62 12.13 22.50
CA THR A 404 -8.41 13.25 23.00
C THR A 404 -8.91 14.04 21.81
N ALA A 405 -10.21 14.01 21.55
CA ALA A 405 -10.84 14.96 20.64
C ALA A 405 -10.57 16.38 21.15
N VAL A 406 -10.06 17.26 20.28
CA VAL A 406 -10.07 18.69 20.56
C VAL A 406 -11.52 19.13 20.47
N GLU A 407 -12.08 19.56 21.60
CA GLU A 407 -13.39 20.20 21.66
C GLU A 407 -13.40 21.36 20.66
N PRO A 408 -14.42 21.48 19.78
CA PRO A 408 -14.49 22.62 18.87
C PRO A 408 -14.47 23.89 19.72
N ALA A 409 -13.64 24.86 19.33
CA ALA A 409 -13.62 26.16 19.98
C ALA A 409 -15.07 26.67 20.04
N ALA A 410 -15.56 26.93 21.25
CA ALA A 410 -16.91 27.40 21.48
C ALA A 410 -17.23 28.53 20.49
N GLU A 411 -18.25 28.32 19.64
CA GLU A 411 -18.82 29.38 18.84
C GLU A 411 -19.18 30.52 19.80
N GLN A 412 -18.56 31.68 19.59
CA GLN A 412 -19.03 32.89 20.23
C GLN A 412 -20.47 33.08 19.79
N GLU A 413 -21.40 33.05 20.75
CA GLU A 413 -22.81 33.34 20.49
C GLU A 413 -22.94 34.64 19.70
N PRO A 414 -23.80 34.70 18.66
CA PRO A 414 -24.04 35.93 17.94
C PRO A 414 -24.64 36.96 18.91
N VAL A 415 -23.98 38.13 18.98
CA VAL A 415 -24.48 39.29 19.71
C VAL A 415 -25.91 39.59 19.22
N PRO A 416 -26.92 39.61 20.10
CA PRO A 416 -28.29 39.86 19.66
C PRO A 416 -28.40 41.28 19.09
N ALA A 417 -28.96 41.38 17.90
CA ALA A 417 -29.25 42.66 17.26
C ALA A 417 -30.16 43.49 18.17
N GLN A 418 -29.71 44.70 18.52
CA GLN A 418 -30.54 45.68 19.21
C GLN A 418 -31.70 46.08 18.28
N GLU A 419 -32.93 45.80 18.71
CA GLU A 419 -34.13 46.39 18.12
C GLU A 419 -34.11 47.92 18.30
N PRO A 420 -34.44 48.71 17.27
CA PRO A 420 -34.57 50.15 17.44
C PRO A 420 -35.89 50.47 18.18
N SER A 421 -35.76 51.23 19.27
CA SER A 421 -36.90 51.76 20.05
C SER A 421 -37.75 52.75 19.24
N PRO A 422 -39.07 52.84 19.48
CA PRO A 422 -39.94 53.77 18.78
C PRO A 422 -40.15 55.05 19.61
N GLU A 423 -39.73 56.21 19.07
CA GLU A 423 -40.23 57.58 19.32
C GLU A 423 -39.21 58.55 18.68
N SER A 424 -39.54 59.65 18.01
CA SER A 424 -40.75 60.47 18.01
C SER A 424 -40.91 61.15 16.64
N ALA A 425 -42.15 61.37 16.24
CA ALA A 425 -42.51 62.23 15.12
C ALA A 425 -42.61 63.69 15.59
N ALA A 426 -41.84 64.58 14.97
CA ALA A 426 -42.20 65.97 14.61
C ALA A 426 -40.93 66.68 14.11
N ASP A 427 -40.90 67.14 12.86
CA ASP A 427 -41.10 68.56 12.56
C ASP A 427 -41.05 68.80 11.04
N GLN A 428 -41.78 69.83 10.64
CA GLN A 428 -42.12 70.24 9.29
C GLN A 428 -40.95 70.95 8.59
N SER A 429 -40.96 70.85 7.25
CA SER A 429 -41.05 71.99 6.33
C SER A 429 -40.05 72.00 5.16
N SER A 430 -40.62 72.34 4.01
CA SER A 430 -40.02 73.04 2.86
C SER A 430 -39.11 72.27 1.90
N GLN A 431 -39.66 71.91 0.73
CA GLN A 431 -39.02 72.16 -0.57
C GLN A 431 -40.09 72.26 -1.69
N PRO A 432 -39.88 73.11 -2.72
CA PRO A 432 -40.86 73.38 -3.77
C PRO A 432 -40.65 72.59 -5.07
N SER A 433 -41.77 72.36 -5.74
CA SER A 433 -42.09 72.36 -7.18
C SER A 433 -41.00 72.30 -8.27
N GLY A 434 -41.06 71.19 -9.04
CA GLY A 434 -41.01 71.14 -10.52
C GLY A 434 -39.64 71.24 -11.22
N PRO A 435 -39.54 71.03 -12.56
CA PRO A 435 -40.54 70.61 -13.57
C PRO A 435 -40.18 69.25 -14.23
N GLN A 436 -41.13 68.43 -14.70
CA GLN A 436 -41.70 68.37 -16.07
C GLN A 436 -40.73 68.47 -17.27
N ALA A 437 -40.74 67.36 -18.04
CA ALA A 437 -41.04 67.24 -19.47
C ALA A 437 -39.91 66.91 -20.47
N SER A 438 -40.19 65.83 -21.22
CA SER A 438 -39.89 65.58 -22.66
C SER A 438 -38.41 65.45 -23.05
N ASN A 439 -37.94 64.41 -23.73
CA ASN A 439 -38.47 63.68 -24.88
C ASN A 439 -37.79 62.30 -24.96
#